data_AF-A0A6M1MA77-F1
#
_entry.id   AF-A0A6M1MA77-F1
#
_cell.length_a   1.000
_cell.length_b   1.000
_cell.length_c   1.000
_cell.angle_alpha   90.00
_cell.angle_beta   90.00
_cell.angle_gamma   90.00
#
_symmetry.space_group_name_H-M   'P 1'
#
loop_
_entity.id
_entity.type
_entity.pdbx_description
1 polymer ?
#
loop_
_entity_poly.entity_id
_entity_poly.type
_entity_poly.pdbx_seq_one_letter_code
_entity_poly.pdbx_strand_id
1 'polypeptide(L)' 'MWDGGRGTAGARRFEATACGAAVLSDAFEGLDAFSRPGDEILLAQTPEAVMGALDLSDAALRRIAEAGRARTLADHTADR' A
#
# COMPACT_ATOMS: atom_id res chain seq x y z
N MET A 1 13.06 21.40 -2.32
CA MET A 1 11.70 21.41 -1.75
C MET A 1 10.86 20.52 -2.65
N TRP A 2 10.62 19.29 -2.23
CA TRP A 2 9.79 18.33 -2.95
C TRP A 2 8.32 18.79 -2.79
N ASP A 3 7.58 18.97 -3.89
CA ASP A 3 6.24 19.56 -3.93
C ASP A 3 5.12 18.57 -3.49
N GLY A 4 5.44 17.34 -3.09
CA GLY A 4 4.44 16.50 -2.40
C GLY A 4 3.23 16.03 -3.22
N GLY A 5 3.09 16.44 -4.48
CA GLY A 5 1.75 16.73 -4.99
C GLY A 5 1.05 15.70 -5.85
N ARG A 6 1.74 14.80 -6.58
CA ARG A 6 1.05 13.92 -7.55
C ARG A 6 1.70 12.55 -7.69
N GLY A 7 1.64 11.75 -6.62
CA GLY A 7 1.72 10.29 -6.80
C GLY A 7 0.49 9.82 -7.56
N THR A 8 0.64 8.98 -8.57
CA THR A 8 -0.49 8.26 -9.19
C THR A 8 -0.42 6.80 -8.79
N ALA A 9 -1.49 6.04 -9.03
CA ALA A 9 -1.44 4.60 -8.86
C ALA A 9 -0.46 3.97 -9.86
N GLY A 10 0.75 3.65 -9.40
CA GLY A 10 1.79 3.03 -10.23
C GLY A 10 1.69 1.51 -10.25
N ALA A 11 2.01 0.89 -11.39
CA ALA A 11 2.02 -0.57 -11.59
C ALA A 11 2.80 -1.33 -10.50
N ARG A 12 3.93 -0.76 -10.04
CA ARG A 12 4.80 -1.34 -9.02
C ARG A 12 4.09 -1.66 -7.69
N ARG A 13 3.01 -0.93 -7.35
CA ARG A 13 2.21 -1.24 -6.16
C ARG A 13 1.38 -2.50 -6.36
N PHE A 14 0.76 -2.64 -7.52
CA PHE A 14 -0.02 -3.84 -7.86
C PHE A 14 0.88 -5.06 -7.95
N GLU A 15 2.08 -4.92 -8.53
CA GLU A 15 3.09 -6.00 -8.54
C GLU A 15 3.51 -6.41 -7.12
N ALA A 16 3.85 -5.44 -6.26
CA ALA A 16 4.28 -5.73 -4.89
C ALA A 16 3.18 -6.39 -4.05
N THR A 17 1.94 -5.86 -4.11
CA THR A 17 0.80 -6.43 -3.39
C THR A 17 0.39 -7.80 -3.94
N ALA A 18 0.42 -8.02 -5.26
CA ALA A 18 0.15 -9.33 -5.88
C ALA A 18 1.14 -10.41 -5.41
N CYS A 19 2.41 -10.03 -5.21
CA CYS A 19 3.46 -10.87 -4.62
C CYS A 19 3.28 -11.12 -3.11
N GLY A 20 2.30 -10.50 -2.45
CA GLY A 20 2.06 -10.65 -1.02
C GLY A 20 3.03 -9.87 -0.15
N ALA A 21 3.56 -8.75 -0.64
CA ALA A 21 4.33 -7.82 0.18
C ALA A 21 3.41 -6.81 0.86
N ALA A 22 3.69 -6.48 2.13
CA ALA A 22 3.14 -5.29 2.76
C ALA A 22 3.78 -4.06 2.09
N VAL A 23 2.95 -3.13 1.63
CA VAL A 23 3.42 -1.93 0.94
C VAL A 23 3.27 -0.71 1.84
N LEU A 24 4.33 0.09 1.94
CA LEU A 24 4.32 1.43 2.51
C LEU A 24 4.37 2.45 1.37
N SER A 25 3.49 3.44 1.39
CA SER A 25 3.38 4.46 0.33
C SER A 25 3.08 5.84 0.91
N ASP A 26 3.39 6.89 0.16
CA ASP A 26 2.79 8.19 0.39
C ASP A 26 1.29 8.15 0.06
N ALA A 27 0.52 9.08 0.65
CA ALA A 27 -0.86 9.33 0.26
C ALA A 27 -0.93 10.06 -1.09
N PHE A 28 -1.93 9.75 -1.90
CA PHE A 28 -2.21 10.46 -3.14
C PHE A 28 -3.70 10.43 -3.47
N GLU A 29 -4.13 11.38 -4.30
CA GLU A 29 -5.53 11.49 -4.72
C GLU A 29 -5.99 10.22 -5.46
N GLY A 30 -7.13 9.68 -5.05
CA GLY A 30 -7.70 8.47 -5.64
C GLY A 30 -7.12 7.16 -5.11
N LEU A 31 -6.23 7.18 -4.12
CA LEU A 31 -5.74 5.95 -3.46
C LEU A 31 -6.89 5.06 -2.96
N ASP A 32 -7.89 5.65 -2.32
CA ASP A 32 -9.02 4.92 -1.72
C ASP A 32 -9.85 4.11 -2.73
N ALA A 33 -9.73 4.44 -4.03
CA ALA A 33 -10.34 3.65 -5.10
C ALA A 33 -9.66 2.29 -5.29
N PHE A 34 -8.37 2.18 -4.98
CA PHE A 34 -7.54 1.00 -5.21
C PHE A 34 -7.25 0.19 -3.95
N SER A 35 -7.19 0.83 -2.79
CA SER A 35 -6.83 0.17 -1.53
C SER A 35 -7.42 0.88 -0.32
N ARG A 36 -7.62 0.16 0.77
CA ARG A 36 -8.01 0.71 2.08
C ARG A 36 -6.76 1.02 2.92
N PRO A 37 -6.46 2.30 3.20
CA PRO A 37 -5.33 2.66 4.07
C PRO A 37 -5.46 2.05 5.46
N GLY A 38 -4.35 1.54 5.99
CA GLY A 38 -4.27 0.88 7.30
C GLY A 38 -4.64 -0.60 7.30
N ASP A 39 -5.48 -1.05 6.35
CA ASP A 39 -5.91 -2.44 6.23
C ASP A 39 -5.20 -3.19 5.10
N GLU A 40 -5.09 -2.58 3.93
CA GLU A 40 -4.56 -3.19 2.69
C GLU A 40 -3.21 -2.60 2.27
N ILE A 41 -2.90 -1.39 2.76
CA ILE A 41 -1.67 -0.65 2.49
C ILE A 41 -1.34 0.26 3.67
N LEU A 42 -0.05 0.45 3.97
CA LEU A 42 0.40 1.41 4.98
C LEU A 42 0.71 2.76 4.34
N LEU A 43 0.35 3.83 5.05
CA LEU A 43 0.69 5.20 4.66
C LEU A 43 1.67 5.81 5.65
N ALA A 44 2.70 6.47 5.13
CA ALA A 44 3.60 7.30 5.92
C ALA A 44 3.93 8.57 5.16
N GLN A 45 3.75 9.71 5.82
CA GLN A 45 4.11 11.04 5.28
C GLN A 45 5.27 11.69 6.04
N THR A 46 5.73 11.05 7.13
CA THR A 46 6.85 11.52 7.93
C THR A 46 7.82 10.37 8.21
N PRO A 47 9.10 10.66 8.47
CA PRO A 47 10.06 9.64 8.88
C PRO A 47 9.61 8.83 10.11
N GLU A 48 8.95 9.48 11.07
CA GLU A 48 8.44 8.82 12.27
C GLU A 48 7.34 7.80 11.93
N ALA A 49 6.47 8.13 10.98
CA ALA A 49 5.46 7.19 10.48
C ALA A 49 6.10 6.01 9.74
N VAL A 50 7.20 6.23 9.01
CA VAL A 50 7.98 5.14 8.39
C VAL A 50 8.55 4.22 9.47
N MET A 51 9.17 4.79 10.52
CA MET A 51 9.72 4.01 11.62
C MET A 51 8.61 3.21 12.34
N GLY A 52 7.46 3.83 12.62
CA GLY A 52 6.33 3.14 13.22
C GLY A 52 5.80 1.98 12.36
N ALA A 53 5.85 2.10 11.03
CA ALA A 53 5.49 1.01 10.12
C ALA A 53 6.51 -0.15 10.16
N LEU A 54 7.81 0.16 10.31
CA LEU A 54 8.87 -0.85 10.42
C LEU A 54 8.84 -1.59 11.77
N ASP A 55 8.33 -0.95 12.82
CA ASP A 55 8.18 -1.54 14.16
C ASP A 55 6.93 -2.44 14.31
N LEU A 56 6.09 -2.53 13.27
CA LEU A 56 4.94 -3.43 13.29
C LEU A 56 5.38 -4.89 13.40
N SER A 57 4.64 -5.67 14.19
CA SER A 57 4.88 -7.11 14.29
C SER A 57 4.72 -7.82 12.94
N ASP A 58 5.46 -8.90 12.74
CA ASP A 58 5.29 -9.80 11.59
C ASP A 58 3.83 -10.20 11.34
N ALA A 59 3.06 -10.44 12.41
CA ALA A 59 1.64 -10.81 12.29
C ALA A 59 0.80 -9.67 11.70
N ALA A 60 1.06 -8.43 12.12
CA ALA A 60 0.38 -7.25 11.58
C ALA A 60 0.76 -7.02 10.10
N LEU A 61 2.07 -7.12 9.78
CA LEU A 61 2.56 -6.98 8.41
C LEU A 61 1.99 -8.06 7.48
N ARG A 62 1.92 -9.32 7.93
CA ARG A 62 1.31 -10.42 7.18
C ARG A 62 -0.17 -10.18 6.92
N ARG A 63 -0.92 -9.74 7.92
CA ARG A 63 -2.35 -9.41 7.76
C ARG A 63 -2.57 -8.35 6.69
N ILE A 64 -1.78 -7.28 6.72
CA ILE A 64 -1.89 -6.19 5.72
C ILE A 64 -1.51 -6.69 4.33
N ALA A 65 -0.41 -7.45 4.22
CA ALA A 65 0.05 -8.01 2.97
C ALA A 65 -0.99 -8.96 2.34
N GLU A 66 -1.61 -9.82 3.14
CA GLU A 66 -2.67 -10.73 2.70
C GLU A 66 -3.91 -9.97 2.22
N ALA A 67 -4.33 -8.93 2.96
CA ALA A 67 -5.46 -8.09 2.58
C ALA A 67 -5.19 -7.33 1.27
N GLY A 68 -4.02 -6.68 1.14
CA GLY A 68 -3.61 -5.99 -0.08
C GLY A 68 -3.52 -6.93 -1.28
N ARG A 69 -2.97 -8.13 -1.08
CA ARG A 69 -2.93 -9.16 -2.14
C ARG A 69 -4.31 -9.61 -2.57
N ALA A 70 -5.20 -9.88 -1.62
CA ALA A 70 -6.57 -10.29 -1.91
C ALA A 70 -7.31 -9.23 -2.73
N ARG A 71 -7.13 -7.95 -2.39
CA ARG A 71 -7.69 -6.83 -3.15
C ARG A 71 -7.17 -6.78 -4.58
N THR A 72 -5.85 -6.82 -4.76
CA THR A 72 -5.22 -6.77 -6.09
C THR A 72 -5.67 -7.93 -6.99
N LEU A 73 -5.76 -9.15 -6.45
CA LEU A 73 -6.20 -10.31 -7.23
C LEU A 73 -7.70 -10.29 -7.57
N ALA A 74 -8.53 -9.58 -6.79
CA ALA A 74 -9.96 -9.48 -7.06
C ALA A 74 -10.30 -8.42 -8.13
N ASP A 75 -9.59 -7.29 -8.11
CA ASP A 75 -9.99 -6.06 -8.78
C ASP A 75 -8.96 -5.52 -9.79
N HIS A 76 -7.72 -6.02 -9.78
CA HIS A 76 -6.60 -5.41 -10.52
C HIS A 76 -5.79 -6.44 -11.32
N THR A 77 -6.49 -7.40 -11.93
CA THR A 77 -5.93 -8.40 -12.88
C THR A 77 -6.25 -7.99 -14.32
N ALA A 78 -5.43 -8.37 -15.31
CA ALA A 78 -5.66 -8.01 -16.71
C ALA A 78 -7.03 -8.47 -17.28
N ASP A 79 -7.64 -9.47 -16.66
CA ASP A 79 -8.94 -10.01 -17.05
C ASP A 79 -10.12 -9.15 -16.55
N ARG A 80 -9.84 -8.06 -15.81
CA ARG A 80 -10.81 -7.14 -15.21
C ARG A 80 -10.37 -5.68 -15.32
#